data_AF-A0A9X4BFY0-F1
#
_entry.id   AF-A0A9X4BFY0-F1
#
_cell.length_a   1.000
_cell.length_b   1.000
_cell.length_c   1.000
_cell.angle_alpha   90.00
_cell.angle_beta   90.00
_cell.angle_gamma   90.00
#
_symmetry.space_group_name_H-M   'P 1'
#
loop_
_entity.id
_entity.type
_entity.pdbx_description
1 polymer ?
#
loop_
_entity_poly.entity_id
_entity_poly.type
_entity_poly.pdbx_seq_one_letter_code
_entity_poly.pdbx_strand_id
1 'polypeptide(L)'
;LHTDASHRFERGVDPALTPAAVERATQLLIEICGGQAGPVVEALSGDDMPKERVIFLRSDRLEKALSKALEAADVTDILQRLGLDVSVQEDGWKVIAASWRFDLSIEEDLIEEVARVHGYNNLPVRRPAARLALRSADEAKLTQARLRRQMVARGFQEAITYSFVAPELQAAILPDAVTPVLANP
;
A
#
# COMPACT_ATOMS: atom_id res chain seq x y z
N LEU A 1 -20.68 -5.09 10.34
CA LEU A 1 -20.25 -4.58 11.67
C LEU A 1 -18.82 -4.11 11.55
N HIS A 2 -18.45 -3.03 12.24
CA HIS A 2 -17.08 -2.54 12.29
C HIS A 2 -16.65 -2.48 13.76
N THR A 3 -15.80 -3.43 14.17
CA THR A 3 -15.27 -3.54 15.52
C THR A 3 -13.75 -3.59 15.49
N ASP A 4 -13.15 -3.23 16.61
CA ASP A 4 -11.72 -3.38 16.90
C ASP A 4 -11.15 -4.76 16.55
N ALA A 5 -11.92 -5.82 16.80
CA ALA A 5 -11.54 -7.19 16.47
C ALA A 5 -11.56 -7.41 14.96
N SER A 6 -12.68 -7.07 14.28
CA SER A 6 -12.80 -7.24 12.83
C SER A 6 -11.70 -6.49 12.07
N HIS A 7 -11.38 -5.26 12.47
CA HIS A 7 -10.37 -4.43 11.84
C HIS A 7 -8.95 -4.99 11.97
N ARG A 8 -8.64 -5.63 13.12
CA ARG A 8 -7.32 -6.25 13.36
C ARG A 8 -7.20 -7.58 12.63
N PHE A 9 -8.20 -8.46 12.78
CA PHE A 9 -8.17 -9.77 12.13
C PHE A 9 -8.18 -9.68 10.60
N GLU A 10 -8.90 -8.72 10.00
CA GLU A 10 -8.91 -8.55 8.54
C GLU A 10 -7.56 -8.03 7.98
N ARG A 11 -6.77 -7.33 8.81
CA ARG A 11 -5.43 -6.82 8.44
C ARG A 11 -4.30 -7.78 8.79
N GLY A 12 -4.60 -8.83 9.56
CA GLY A 12 -3.61 -9.75 10.11
C GLY A 12 -3.25 -9.41 11.55
N VAL A 13 -3.41 -10.39 12.44
CA VAL A 13 -2.85 -10.42 13.78
C VAL A 13 -1.72 -11.42 13.77
N ASP A 14 -0.60 -11.10 14.41
CA ASP A 14 0.55 -11.99 14.49
C ASP A 14 0.15 -13.40 14.97
N PRO A 15 0.29 -14.44 14.13
CA PRO A 15 -0.12 -15.79 14.49
C PRO A 15 0.68 -16.36 15.66
N ALA A 16 1.88 -15.83 15.94
CA ALA A 16 2.73 -16.26 17.05
C ALA A 16 2.44 -15.53 18.37
N LEU A 17 1.59 -14.50 18.38
CA LEU A 17 1.34 -13.64 19.56
C LEU A 17 0.40 -14.28 20.59
N THR A 18 -0.46 -15.21 20.17
CA THR A 18 -1.56 -15.76 20.99
C THR A 18 -1.11 -16.30 22.35
N PRO A 19 -0.04 -17.10 22.49
CA PRO A 19 0.38 -17.63 23.79
C PRO A 19 0.75 -16.51 24.78
N ALA A 20 1.56 -15.55 24.33
CA ALA A 20 1.96 -14.42 25.17
C ALA A 20 0.78 -13.52 25.56
N ALA A 21 -0.17 -13.32 24.64
CA ALA A 21 -1.36 -12.51 24.89
C ALA A 21 -2.31 -13.15 25.93
N VAL A 22 -2.52 -14.47 25.85
CA VAL A 22 -3.35 -15.22 26.81
C VAL A 22 -2.75 -15.16 28.21
N GLU A 23 -1.44 -15.38 28.35
CA GLU A 23 -0.75 -15.28 29.64
C GLU A 23 -0.86 -13.88 30.22
N ARG A 24 -0.63 -12.85 29.40
CA ARG A 24 -0.73 -11.45 29.85
C ARG A 24 -2.15 -11.08 30.29
N ALA A 25 -3.17 -11.51 29.55
CA ALA A 25 -4.56 -11.27 29.91
C ALA A 25 -4.94 -12.01 31.20
N THR A 26 -4.49 -13.26 31.36
CA THR A 26 -4.74 -14.08 32.55
C THR A 26 -4.10 -13.47 33.80
N GLN A 27 -2.85 -13.03 33.70
CA GLN A 27 -2.15 -12.32 34.76
C GLN A 27 -2.95 -11.09 35.22
N LEU A 28 -3.30 -10.21 34.28
CA LEU A 28 -4.05 -8.98 34.58
C LEU A 28 -5.41 -9.26 35.21
N LEU A 29 -6.11 -10.30 34.73
CA LEU A 29 -7.41 -10.68 35.26
C LEU A 29 -7.31 -11.14 36.73
N ILE A 30 -6.32 -11.96 37.06
CA ILE A 30 -6.10 -12.42 38.44
C ILE A 30 -5.68 -11.26 39.34
N GLU A 31 -4.78 -10.39 38.88
CA GLU A 31 -4.33 -9.22 39.64
C GLU A 31 -5.48 -8.26 39.99
N ILE A 32 -6.44 -8.09 39.08
CA ILE A 32 -7.55 -7.14 39.24
C ILE A 32 -8.76 -7.77 39.93
N CYS A 33 -9.12 -9.00 39.55
CA CYS A 33 -10.39 -9.64 39.96
C CYS A 33 -10.19 -10.80 40.95
N GLY A 34 -8.97 -11.28 41.15
CA GLY A 34 -8.67 -12.50 41.90
C GLY A 34 -8.98 -13.79 41.12
N GLY A 35 -8.95 -14.93 41.83
CA GLY A 35 -9.20 -16.26 41.27
C GLY A 35 -7.94 -17.09 41.02
N GLN A 36 -8.11 -18.25 40.38
CA GLN A 36 -7.04 -19.18 40.03
C GLN A 36 -7.23 -19.66 38.59
N ALA A 37 -6.19 -19.54 37.76
CA ALA A 37 -6.24 -20.02 36.38
C ALA A 37 -6.00 -21.53 36.30
N GLY A 38 -6.72 -22.20 35.40
CA GLY A 38 -6.42 -23.56 34.96
C GLY A 38 -5.35 -23.60 33.87
N PRO A 39 -4.99 -24.79 33.37
CA PRO A 39 -4.04 -24.92 32.26
C PRO A 39 -4.59 -24.35 30.95
N VAL A 40 -3.71 -23.80 30.12
CA VAL A 40 -4.04 -23.37 28.75
C VAL A 40 -4.31 -24.60 27.87
N VAL A 41 -5.37 -24.53 27.07
CA VAL A 41 -5.70 -25.53 26.05
C VAL A 41 -5.45 -24.92 24.68
N GLU A 42 -4.50 -25.48 23.94
CA GLU A 42 -4.16 -25.04 22.58
C GLU A 42 -4.68 -26.05 21.55
N ALA A 43 -5.33 -25.53 20.51
CA ALA A 43 -5.73 -26.29 19.32
C ALA A 43 -5.16 -25.61 18.09
N LEU A 44 -4.12 -26.20 17.50
CA LEU A 44 -3.38 -25.65 16.38
C LEU A 44 -3.47 -26.60 15.17
N SER A 45 -3.82 -26.06 14.00
CA SER A 45 -3.68 -26.76 12.73
C SER A 45 -2.37 -26.36 12.06
N GLY A 46 -1.37 -27.24 12.08
CA GLY A 46 -0.04 -26.93 11.53
C GLY A 46 -0.07 -26.62 10.02
N ASP A 47 -0.94 -27.30 9.27
CA ASP A 47 -1.02 -27.14 7.80
C ASP A 47 -1.65 -25.81 7.37
N ASP A 48 -2.53 -25.24 8.21
CA ASP A 48 -3.22 -23.98 7.94
C ASP A 48 -2.46 -22.75 8.45
N MET A 49 -1.31 -22.95 9.13
CA MET A 49 -0.51 -21.85 9.65
C MET A 49 0.19 -21.09 8.51
N PRO A 50 0.27 -19.74 8.61
CA PRO A 50 1.05 -18.95 7.68
C PRO A 50 2.50 -19.43 7.65
N LYS A 51 2.99 -19.73 6.44
CA LYS A 51 4.38 -20.16 6.23
C LYS A 51 5.33 -18.98 6.33
N GLU A 52 6.57 -19.27 6.72
CA GLU A 52 7.66 -18.31 6.65
C GLU A 52 7.82 -17.76 5.24
N ARG A 53 7.96 -16.44 5.13
CA ARG A 53 8.16 -15.75 3.86
C ARG A 53 9.64 -15.43 3.70
N VAL A 54 10.28 -16.14 2.77
CA VAL A 54 11.68 -15.92 2.39
C VAL A 54 11.72 -15.02 1.16
N ILE A 55 12.37 -13.88 1.29
CA ILE A 55 12.49 -12.86 0.25
C ILE A 55 13.97 -12.64 -0.03
N PHE A 56 14.34 -12.56 -1.30
CA PHE A 56 15.70 -12.23 -1.71
C PHE A 56 15.74 -10.76 -2.14
N LEU A 57 16.63 -9.99 -1.53
CA LEU A 57 16.91 -8.59 -1.89
C LEU A 57 18.25 -8.54 -2.60
N ARG A 58 18.25 -8.13 -3.86
CA ARG A 58 19.49 -7.97 -4.62
C ARG A 58 20.02 -6.54 -4.47
N SER A 59 21.34 -6.45 -4.31
CA SER A 59 22.05 -5.17 -4.19
C SER A 59 21.85 -4.26 -5.41
N ASP A 60 21.92 -4.84 -6.61
CA ASP A 60 21.72 -4.12 -7.89
C ASP A 60 20.30 -3.54 -8.02
N ARG A 61 19.30 -4.30 -7.59
CA ARG A 61 17.89 -3.92 -7.61
C ARG A 61 17.63 -2.79 -6.64
N LEU A 62 18.19 -2.88 -5.42
CA LEU A 62 18.09 -1.85 -4.39
C LEU A 62 18.69 -0.53 -4.89
N GLU A 63 19.93 -0.55 -5.37
CA GLU A 63 20.60 0.65 -5.88
C GLU A 63 19.83 1.28 -7.05
N LYS A 64 19.35 0.45 -7.98
CA LYS A 64 18.58 0.91 -9.14
C LYS A 64 17.26 1.58 -8.72
N ALA A 65 16.55 1.00 -7.76
CA ALA A 65 15.30 1.56 -7.26
C ALA A 65 15.51 2.88 -6.50
N LEU A 66 16.55 2.95 -5.65
CA LEU A 66 16.84 4.12 -4.83
C LEU A 66 17.66 5.19 -5.54
N SER A 67 18.23 4.87 -6.71
CA SER A 67 19.20 5.71 -7.43
C SER A 67 20.41 6.11 -6.56
N LYS A 68 20.74 5.26 -5.57
CA LYS A 68 21.76 5.48 -4.54
C LYS A 68 22.29 4.13 -4.06
N ALA A 69 23.61 3.96 -4.11
CA ALA A 69 24.29 2.86 -3.43
C ALA A 69 24.28 3.11 -1.92
N LEU A 70 23.88 2.10 -1.16
CA LEU A 70 23.93 2.08 0.30
C LEU A 70 24.96 1.04 0.73
N GLU A 71 25.68 1.31 1.82
CA GLU A 71 26.64 0.36 2.37
C GLU A 71 25.92 -0.90 2.84
N ALA A 72 26.50 -2.07 2.56
CA ALA A 72 25.84 -3.34 2.86
C ALA A 72 25.59 -3.54 4.37
N ALA A 73 26.46 -2.98 5.21
CA ALA A 73 26.30 -2.97 6.66
C ALA A 73 25.07 -2.17 7.10
N ASP A 74 24.83 -1.01 6.48
CA ASP A 74 23.67 -0.15 6.81
C ASP A 74 22.36 -0.83 6.42
N VAL A 75 22.31 -1.46 5.25
CA VAL A 75 21.12 -2.21 4.81
C VAL A 75 20.83 -3.37 5.74
N THR A 76 21.86 -4.09 6.15
CA THR A 76 21.73 -5.22 7.10
C THR A 76 21.22 -4.75 8.45
N ASP A 77 21.79 -3.67 9.02
CA ASP A 77 21.34 -3.09 10.29
C ASP A 77 19.87 -2.67 10.25
N ILE A 78 19.47 -1.97 9.18
CA ILE A 78 18.08 -1.53 9.00
C ILE A 78 17.12 -2.74 9.03
N LEU A 79 17.40 -3.77 8.24
CA LEU A 79 16.53 -4.94 8.14
C LEU A 79 16.47 -5.74 9.45
N GLN A 80 17.61 -5.88 10.15
CA GLN A 80 17.66 -6.56 11.45
C GLN A 80 16.90 -5.80 12.54
N ARG A 81 17.00 -4.46 12.57
CA ARG A 81 16.26 -3.62 13.53
C ARG A 81 14.75 -3.63 13.33
N LEU A 82 14.29 -3.98 12.13
CA LEU A 82 12.88 -4.23 11.84
C LEU A 82 12.40 -5.61 12.33
N GLY A 83 13.30 -6.40 12.92
CA GLY A 83 13.01 -7.74 13.44
C GLY A 83 13.04 -8.83 12.38
N LEU A 84 13.65 -8.57 11.23
CA LEU A 84 13.79 -9.55 10.14
C LEU A 84 15.05 -10.40 10.36
N ASP A 85 14.98 -11.69 10.03
CA ASP A 85 16.18 -12.53 9.99
C ASP A 85 16.88 -12.35 8.65
N VAL A 86 18.16 -11.97 8.68
CA VAL A 86 18.91 -11.49 7.52
C VAL A 86 20.20 -12.29 7.38
N SER A 87 20.35 -12.95 6.23
CA SER A 87 21.58 -13.63 5.83
C SER A 87 22.18 -12.95 4.61
N VAL A 88 23.39 -12.41 4.75
CA VAL A 88 24.14 -11.79 3.65
C VAL A 88 24.57 -12.87 2.65
N GLN A 89 24.39 -12.57 1.37
CA GLN A 89 24.75 -13.40 0.22
C GLN A 89 25.72 -12.63 -0.68
N GLU A 90 26.31 -13.29 -1.68
CA GLU A 90 27.24 -12.66 -2.62
C GLU A 90 26.61 -11.47 -3.37
N ASP A 91 25.36 -11.63 -3.84
CA ASP A 91 24.65 -10.63 -4.65
C ASP A 91 23.63 -9.78 -3.85
N GLY A 92 23.54 -9.95 -2.53
CA GLY A 92 22.57 -9.22 -1.69
C GLY A 92 22.21 -9.91 -0.38
N TRP A 93 20.92 -10.08 -0.09
CA TRP A 93 20.41 -10.62 1.17
C TRP A 93 19.31 -11.66 0.96
N LYS A 94 19.33 -12.71 1.78
CA LYS A 94 18.18 -13.57 2.03
C LYS A 94 17.54 -13.11 3.34
N VAL A 95 16.26 -12.75 3.28
CA VAL A 95 15.53 -12.19 4.42
C VAL A 95 14.31 -13.08 4.72
N ILE A 96 14.13 -13.43 5.99
CA ILE A 96 12.92 -14.09 6.47
C ILE A 96 12.07 -13.04 7.19
N ALA A 97 10.85 -12.83 6.69
CA ALA A 97 9.94 -11.86 7.28
C ALA A 97 9.44 -12.33 8.65
N ALA A 98 9.35 -11.39 9.59
CA ALA A 98 8.74 -11.64 10.88
C ALA A 98 7.25 -11.98 10.76
N SER A 99 6.72 -12.80 11.67
CA SER A 99 5.34 -13.30 11.64
C SER A 99 4.28 -12.19 11.65
N TRP A 100 4.55 -11.07 12.32
CA TRP A 100 3.67 -9.90 12.39
C TRP A 100 3.69 -9.02 11.14
N ARG A 101 4.58 -9.26 10.17
CA ARG A 101 4.73 -8.43 8.95
C ARG A 101 3.98 -9.03 7.75
N PHE A 102 2.68 -8.76 7.67
CA PHE A 102 1.80 -9.23 6.59
C PHE A 102 2.03 -8.55 5.24
N ASP A 103 2.77 -7.44 5.25
CA ASP A 103 3.11 -6.59 4.11
C ASP A 103 4.44 -6.95 3.44
N LEU A 104 5.22 -7.89 4.01
CA LEU A 104 6.50 -8.33 3.42
C LEU A 104 6.31 -9.65 2.68
N SER A 105 6.33 -9.59 1.35
CA SER A 105 6.09 -10.72 0.45
C SER A 105 7.00 -10.75 -0.78
N ILE A 106 7.47 -9.60 -1.25
CA ILE A 106 8.29 -9.44 -2.45
C ILE A 106 9.51 -8.56 -2.17
N GLU A 107 10.45 -8.56 -3.12
CA GLU A 107 11.70 -7.80 -3.03
C GLU A 107 11.44 -6.29 -2.87
N GLU A 108 10.45 -5.74 -3.57
CA GLU A 108 10.08 -4.32 -3.47
C GLU A 108 9.63 -3.89 -2.08
N ASP A 109 9.04 -4.79 -1.27
CA ASP A 109 8.62 -4.48 0.09
C ASP A 109 9.85 -4.22 0.98
N LEU A 110 10.93 -4.97 0.78
CA LEU A 110 12.21 -4.74 1.48
C LEU A 110 12.89 -3.46 1.01
N ILE A 111 12.77 -3.12 -0.27
CA ILE A 111 13.29 -1.85 -0.82
C ILE A 111 12.57 -0.67 -0.16
N GLU A 112 11.24 -0.77 0.00
CA GLU A 112 10.43 0.25 0.69
C GLU A 112 10.88 0.41 2.15
N GLU A 113 11.08 -0.69 2.87
CA GLU A 113 11.53 -0.65 4.26
C GLU A 113 12.90 0.01 4.41
N VAL A 114 13.85 -0.35 3.54
CA VAL A 114 15.19 0.28 3.52
C VAL A 114 15.06 1.77 3.21
N ALA A 115 14.26 2.16 2.22
CA ALA A 115 14.06 3.55 1.85
C ALA A 115 13.40 4.37 2.96
N ARG A 116 12.38 3.79 3.61
CA ARG A 116 11.59 4.42 4.69
C ARG A 116 12.46 4.67 5.92
N VAL A 117 13.26 3.69 6.34
CA VAL A 117 14.15 3.83 7.50
C VAL A 117 15.37 4.70 7.18
N HIS A 118 15.94 4.59 5.97
CA HIS A 118 16.99 5.51 5.51
C HIS A 118 16.49 6.96 5.43
N GLY A 119 15.20 7.14 5.15
CA GLY A 119 14.52 8.43 5.05
C GLY A 119 14.44 8.90 3.61
N TYR A 120 13.21 9.09 3.10
CA TYR A 120 12.97 9.50 1.72
C TYR A 120 13.65 10.81 1.32
N ASN A 121 13.79 11.77 2.26
CA ASN A 121 14.46 13.05 2.01
C ASN A 121 15.98 12.91 1.82
N ASN A 122 16.58 11.79 2.23
CA ASN A 122 18.00 11.50 2.07
C ASN A 122 18.32 10.83 0.73
N LEU A 123 17.29 10.50 -0.05
CA LEU A 123 17.43 9.96 -1.40
C LEU A 123 17.66 11.08 -2.41
N PRO A 124 18.46 10.83 -3.46
CA PRO A 124 18.76 11.84 -4.47
C PRO A 124 17.54 12.15 -5.32
N VAL A 125 17.27 13.44 -5.53
CA VAL A 125 16.27 13.90 -6.49
C VAL A 125 16.89 13.91 -7.89
N ARG A 126 16.36 13.11 -8.82
CA ARG A 126 16.83 13.05 -10.21
C ARG A 126 15.68 13.31 -11.18
N ARG A 127 16.01 13.92 -12.33
CA ARG A 127 15.05 14.05 -13.44
C ARG A 127 15.11 12.78 -14.29
N PRO A 128 13.96 12.22 -14.73
CA PRO A 128 13.96 11.05 -15.59
C PRO A 128 14.62 11.38 -16.92
N ALA A 129 15.52 10.51 -17.37
CA ALA A 129 16.11 10.60 -18.71
C ALA A 129 15.13 9.99 -19.73
N ALA A 130 14.74 10.76 -20.74
CA ALA A 130 13.89 10.30 -21.82
C ALA A 130 14.44 10.76 -23.17
N ARG A 131 14.38 9.88 -24.17
CA ARG A 131 14.63 10.28 -25.56
C ARG A 131 13.35 10.92 -26.09
N LEU A 132 13.41 12.21 -26.38
CA LEU A 132 12.29 12.95 -26.93
C LEU A 132 12.33 12.93 -28.45
N ALA A 133 11.20 12.60 -29.05
CA ALA A 133 10.98 12.73 -30.48
C ALA A 133 9.78 13.65 -30.71
N LEU A 134 9.88 14.49 -31.74
CA LEU A 134 8.73 15.27 -32.18
C LEU A 134 7.66 14.30 -32.69
N ARG A 135 6.43 14.49 -32.19
CA ARG A 135 5.26 13.80 -32.73
C ARG A 135 4.64 14.69 -33.79
N SER A 136 4.15 14.10 -34.87
CA SER A 136 3.37 14.83 -35.85
C SER A 136 2.10 15.38 -35.19
N ALA A 137 1.76 16.62 -35.53
CA ALA A 137 0.50 17.24 -35.14
C ALA A 137 -0.28 17.51 -36.43
N ASP A 138 -1.54 17.08 -36.46
CA ASP A 138 -2.46 17.38 -37.55
C ASP A 138 -2.94 18.83 -37.41
N GLU A 139 -2.56 19.70 -38.35
CA GLU A 139 -2.91 21.11 -38.35
C GLU A 139 -4.42 21.33 -38.53
N ALA A 140 -5.11 20.41 -39.19
CA ALA A 140 -6.55 20.47 -39.34
C ALA A 140 -7.29 20.18 -38.02
N LYS A 141 -6.61 19.63 -37.01
CA LYS A 141 -7.22 19.28 -35.72
C LYS A 141 -7.42 20.51 -34.83
N LEU A 142 -8.67 20.94 -34.71
CA LEU A 142 -9.05 21.98 -33.75
C LEU A 142 -9.09 21.43 -32.32
N THR A 143 -8.37 22.06 -31.39
CA THR A 143 -8.37 21.66 -29.97
C THR A 143 -9.56 22.26 -29.24
N GLN A 144 -10.08 21.54 -28.23
CA GLN A 144 -11.13 22.06 -27.35
C GLN A 144 -10.73 23.38 -26.67
N ALA A 145 -9.44 23.56 -26.33
CA ALA A 145 -8.94 24.81 -25.76
C ALA A 145 -9.05 26.00 -26.73
N ARG A 146 -8.93 25.79 -28.04
CA ARG A 146 -9.20 26.84 -29.05
C ARG A 146 -10.69 27.16 -29.12
N LEU A 147 -11.56 26.14 -29.08
CA LEU A 147 -13.01 26.33 -29.07
C LEU A 147 -13.47 27.09 -27.81
N ARG A 148 -12.99 26.71 -26.62
CA ARG A 148 -13.32 27.40 -25.37
C ARG A 148 -12.91 28.87 -25.39
N ARG A 149 -11.71 29.19 -25.90
CA ARG A 149 -11.28 30.59 -26.08
C ARG A 149 -12.23 31.40 -26.98
N GLN A 150 -12.77 30.78 -28.04
CA GLN A 150 -13.75 31.42 -28.91
C GLN A 150 -15.12 31.60 -28.25
N MET A 151 -15.51 30.72 -27.31
CA MET A 151 -16.72 30.90 -26.50
C MET A 151 -16.54 32.04 -25.50
N VAL A 152 -15.40 32.12 -24.82
CA VAL A 152 -15.06 33.23 -23.91
C VAL A 152 -15.04 34.57 -24.64
N ALA A 153 -14.43 34.63 -25.84
CA ALA A 153 -14.43 35.85 -26.66
C ALA A 153 -15.83 36.33 -27.06
N ARG A 154 -16.84 35.46 -26.99
CA ARG A 154 -18.26 35.75 -27.24
C ARG A 154 -19.06 35.99 -25.96
N GLY A 155 -18.41 36.09 -24.80
CA GLY A 155 -19.05 36.40 -23.52
C GLY A 155 -19.62 35.20 -22.76
N PHE A 156 -19.27 33.96 -23.14
CA PHE A 156 -19.64 32.78 -22.36
C PHE A 156 -18.67 32.55 -21.20
N GLN A 157 -19.20 32.07 -20.07
CA GLN A 157 -18.43 31.62 -18.91
C GLN A 157 -18.43 30.09 -18.85
N GLU A 158 -17.27 29.48 -18.61
CA GLU A 158 -17.18 28.03 -18.42
C GLU A 158 -17.79 27.60 -17.08
N ALA A 159 -18.57 26.53 -17.09
CA ALA A 159 -19.15 25.89 -15.92
C ALA A 159 -18.84 24.39 -15.94
N ILE A 160 -18.59 23.81 -14.76
CA ILE A 160 -18.41 22.36 -14.57
C ILE A 160 -19.52 21.91 -13.63
N THR A 161 -20.39 21.03 -14.11
CA THR A 161 -21.51 20.46 -13.34
C THR A 161 -21.23 19.02 -12.97
N TYR A 162 -22.00 18.46 -12.04
CA TYR A 162 -21.97 17.02 -11.79
C TYR A 162 -22.33 16.24 -13.05
N SER A 163 -21.68 15.08 -13.22
CA SER A 163 -21.95 14.17 -14.35
C SER A 163 -23.25 13.38 -14.18
N PHE A 164 -23.74 13.25 -12.95
CA PHE A 164 -25.06 12.70 -12.65
C PHE A 164 -26.01 13.83 -12.24
N VAL A 165 -27.25 13.73 -12.70
CA VAL A 165 -28.31 14.69 -12.45
C VAL A 165 -29.55 13.95 -11.97
N ALA A 166 -30.52 14.68 -11.41
CA ALA A 166 -31.81 14.12 -11.05
C ALA A 166 -32.46 13.46 -12.28
N PRO A 167 -32.94 12.20 -12.19
CA PRO A 167 -33.57 11.51 -13.32
C PRO A 167 -34.74 12.31 -13.93
N GLU A 168 -35.48 13.04 -13.11
CA GLU A 168 -36.61 13.87 -13.54
C GLU A 168 -36.14 15.04 -14.42
N LEU A 169 -35.00 15.66 -14.08
CA LEU A 169 -34.42 16.74 -14.86
C LEU A 169 -33.92 16.24 -16.22
N GLN A 170 -33.29 15.06 -16.24
CA GLN A 170 -32.84 14.43 -17.48
C GLN A 170 -34.02 14.07 -18.37
N ALA A 171 -35.07 13.45 -17.83
CA ALA A 171 -36.26 13.06 -18.60
C ALA A 171 -37.02 14.26 -19.17
N ALA A 172 -37.02 15.40 -18.47
CA ALA A 172 -37.63 16.64 -18.98
C ALA A 172 -36.88 17.24 -20.18
N ILE A 173 -35.56 17.02 -20.29
CA ILE A 173 -34.72 17.54 -21.38
C ILE A 173 -34.58 16.51 -22.51
N LEU A 174 -34.39 15.23 -22.18
CA LEU A 174 -34.11 14.12 -23.09
C LEU A 174 -34.93 12.87 -22.69
N PRO A 175 -36.23 12.79 -23.06
CA PRO A 175 -37.14 11.74 -22.58
C PRO A 175 -36.81 10.33 -23.08
N ASP A 176 -36.30 10.20 -24.31
CA ASP A 176 -36.01 8.91 -24.94
C ASP A 176 -34.53 8.46 -24.76
N ALA A 177 -33.74 9.20 -23.97
CA ALA A 177 -32.34 8.91 -23.78
C ALA A 177 -32.11 7.75 -22.80
N VAL A 178 -31.31 6.78 -23.23
CA VAL A 178 -30.83 5.71 -22.34
C VAL A 178 -29.85 6.34 -21.32
N THR A 179 -30.30 6.45 -20.07
CA THR A 179 -29.53 7.06 -18.98
C THR A 179 -29.10 6.00 -17.97
N PRO A 180 -27.79 5.69 -17.84
CA PRO A 180 -27.31 4.76 -16.83
C PRO A 180 -27.63 5.26 -15.41
N VAL A 181 -28.28 4.42 -14.61
CA VAL A 181 -28.62 4.74 -13.22
C VAL A 181 -27.55 4.15 -12.29
N LEU A 182 -27.05 4.96 -11.37
CA LEU A 182 -26.14 4.48 -10.34
C LEU A 182 -26.91 3.58 -9.38
N ALA A 183 -26.36 2.40 -9.07
CA ALA A 183 -27.01 1.45 -8.16
C ALA A 183 -27.03 1.96 -6.70
N ASN A 184 -25.97 2.69 -6.30
CA ASN A 184 -25.80 3.29 -4.97
C ASN A 184 -25.41 4.78 -5.13
N PRO A 185 -26.34 5.64 -5.58
CA PRO A 185 -26.11 7.06 -5.89
C PRO A 185 -25.83 7.92 -4.65
#